data_AF-A0A6G6THP9-F1
#
_entry.id   AF-A0A6G6THP9-F1
#
_cell.length_a   1.000
_cell.length_b   1.000
_cell.length_c   1.000
_cell.angle_alpha   90.00
_cell.angle_beta   90.00
_cell.angle_gamma   90.00
#
_symmetry.space_group_name_H-M   'P 1'
#
loop_
_entity.id
_entity.type
_entity.pdbx_description
1 polymer ?
#
loop_
_entity_poly.entity_id
_entity_poly.type
_entity_poly.pdbx_seq_one_letter_code
_entity_poly.pdbx_strand_id
1 'polypeptide(L)'
;MAKYKENKQAKQKRIAQQKQQSLVLNEHRKENKKRELFFSNQNFLENESSIILTPLQRKISELFSWFDYFTQFFYITFIITAWCYPALFSVQTIYNLTVIFIFEFVLVHSGLFMAVLARTKLIFVLIPVYSVFAFMINSFVMGDENIVLWLYAVIVANRLIGSYQAKSRDAWNKNVLNSAYMTLNFLFCIFLIAIIRFIVPYGGLTPEYLDKVNYLKLITSHSEYFNAPHVGMALGTLLYTIPFIFLTMTMFSPLYRKIKFKFSYNKEKATRGSRR
;
A
#
# COMPACT_ATOMS: atom_id res chain seq x y z
N MET A 1 -48.59 38.19 29.35
CA MET A 1 -48.68 37.27 28.19
C MET A 1 -47.33 36.76 27.65
N ALA A 2 -46.18 37.44 27.86
CA ALA A 2 -44.88 37.02 27.31
C ALA A 2 -44.35 35.67 27.87
N LYS A 3 -44.52 35.41 29.17
CA LYS A 3 -44.00 34.22 29.88
C LYS A 3 -44.58 32.87 29.40
N TYR A 4 -45.78 32.88 28.79
CA TYR A 4 -46.44 31.69 28.25
C TYR A 4 -45.95 31.32 26.84
N LYS A 5 -45.48 32.32 26.07
CA LYS A 5 -44.97 32.15 24.70
C LYS A 5 -43.57 31.52 24.69
N GLU A 6 -42.71 31.93 25.62
CA GLU A 6 -41.36 31.36 25.83
C GLU A 6 -41.40 29.86 26.15
N ASN A 7 -42.34 29.44 26.99
CA ASN A 7 -42.48 28.04 27.39
C ASN A 7 -42.93 27.14 26.22
N LYS A 8 -43.74 27.68 25.29
CA LYS A 8 -44.19 26.96 24.09
C LYS A 8 -43.06 26.82 23.05
N GLN A 9 -42.25 27.86 22.86
CA GLN A 9 -41.06 27.82 22.00
C GLN A 9 -39.98 26.86 22.56
N ALA A 10 -39.72 26.90 23.87
CA ALA A 10 -38.78 25.98 24.51
C ALA A 10 -39.23 24.51 24.37
N LYS A 11 -40.54 24.23 24.53
CA LYS A 11 -41.11 22.90 24.32
C LYS A 11 -41.00 22.43 22.87
N GLN A 12 -41.27 23.30 21.90
CA GLN A 12 -41.09 22.98 20.47
C GLN A 12 -39.63 22.72 20.11
N LYS A 13 -38.69 23.49 20.67
CA LYS A 13 -37.25 23.28 20.45
C LYS A 13 -36.77 21.93 21.00
N ARG A 14 -37.26 21.51 22.17
CA ARG A 14 -36.99 20.18 22.73
C ARG A 14 -37.56 19.04 21.88
N ILE A 15 -38.79 19.19 21.37
CA ILE A 15 -39.42 18.20 20.48
C ILE A 15 -38.65 18.09 19.16
N ALA A 16 -38.19 19.22 18.60
CA ALA A 16 -37.37 19.23 17.39
C ALA A 16 -36.02 18.54 17.62
N GLN A 17 -35.33 18.82 18.73
CA GLN A 17 -34.09 18.15 19.10
C GLN A 17 -34.27 16.64 19.30
N GLN A 18 -35.35 16.21 19.97
CA GLN A 18 -35.65 14.78 20.14
C GLN A 18 -35.93 14.07 18.81
N LYS A 19 -36.67 14.72 17.89
CA LYS A 19 -36.89 14.18 16.54
C LYS A 19 -35.60 14.10 15.72
N GLN A 20 -34.71 15.08 15.86
CA GLN A 20 -33.43 15.09 15.17
C GLN A 20 -32.49 14.00 15.71
N GLN A 21 -32.46 13.78 17.03
CA GLN A 21 -31.73 12.68 17.65
C GLN A 21 -32.30 11.31 17.25
N SER A 22 -33.61 11.14 17.18
CA SER A 22 -34.21 9.86 16.76
C SER A 22 -34.01 9.56 15.27
N LEU A 23 -33.95 10.60 14.42
CA LEU A 23 -33.56 10.46 13.01
C LEU A 23 -32.11 10.00 12.88
N VAL A 24 -31.16 10.65 13.56
CA VAL A 24 -29.74 10.25 13.57
C VAL A 24 -29.56 8.82 14.09
N LEU A 25 -30.26 8.45 15.16
CA LEU A 25 -30.22 7.09 15.71
C LEU A 25 -30.76 6.05 14.71
N ASN A 26 -31.84 6.37 14.00
CA ASN A 26 -32.42 5.50 12.99
C ASN A 26 -31.52 5.35 11.75
N GLU A 27 -30.82 6.41 11.34
CA GLU A 27 -29.82 6.33 10.27
C GLU A 27 -28.66 5.42 10.67
N HIS A 28 -28.09 5.60 11.86
CA HIS A 28 -27.05 4.72 12.37
C HIS A 28 -27.51 3.26 12.46
N ARG A 29 -28.75 3.01 12.91
CA ARG A 29 -29.30 1.65 12.94
C ARG A 29 -29.44 1.06 11.53
N LYS A 30 -29.87 1.84 10.54
CA LYS A 30 -29.95 1.39 9.14
C LYS A 30 -28.56 1.10 8.56
N GLU A 31 -27.56 1.94 8.84
CA GLU A 31 -26.17 1.71 8.41
C GLU A 31 -25.58 0.46 9.05
N ASN A 32 -25.76 0.26 10.36
CA ASN A 32 -25.30 -0.94 11.03
C ASN A 32 -25.94 -2.20 10.42
N LYS A 33 -27.25 -2.17 10.13
CA LYS A 33 -27.92 -3.30 9.48
C LYS A 33 -27.38 -3.57 8.07
N LYS A 34 -27.02 -2.54 7.30
CA LYS A 34 -26.35 -2.69 5.99
C LYS A 34 -24.94 -3.29 6.14
N ARG A 35 -24.17 -2.85 7.13
CA ARG A 35 -22.84 -3.41 7.43
C ARG A 35 -22.93 -4.87 7.83
N GLU A 36 -23.87 -5.22 8.71
CA GLU A 36 -24.10 -6.60 9.12
C GLU A 36 -24.51 -7.49 7.94
N LEU A 37 -25.38 -7.00 7.05
CA LEU A 37 -25.76 -7.71 5.83
C LEU A 37 -24.56 -7.89 4.88
N PHE A 38 -23.69 -6.89 4.78
CA PHE A 38 -22.47 -7.01 3.99
C PHE A 38 -21.52 -8.07 4.57
N PHE A 39 -21.34 -8.10 5.89
CA PHE A 39 -20.48 -9.09 6.55
C PHE A 39 -21.09 -10.49 6.57
N SER A 40 -22.41 -10.63 6.70
CA SER A 40 -23.07 -11.93 6.63
C SER A 40 -22.95 -12.54 5.23
N ASN A 41 -23.08 -11.72 4.18
CA ASN A 41 -22.89 -12.14 2.79
C ASN A 41 -21.44 -12.56 2.46
N GLN A 42 -20.47 -12.27 3.33
CA GLN A 42 -19.08 -12.67 3.15
C GLN A 42 -18.76 -14.08 3.70
N ASN A 43 -19.74 -14.87 4.16
CA ASN A 43 -19.59 -16.29 4.55
C ASN A 43 -18.32 -16.58 5.36
N PHE A 44 -18.14 -15.90 6.49
CA PHE A 44 -17.03 -16.19 7.40
C PHE A 44 -17.22 -17.55 8.06
N LEU A 45 -16.19 -18.40 8.07
CA LEU A 45 -16.19 -19.57 8.94
C LEU A 45 -16.12 -19.05 10.38
N GLU A 46 -17.21 -19.27 11.12
CA GLU A 46 -17.44 -18.75 12.48
C GLU A 46 -16.52 -19.41 13.53
N ASN A 47 -15.77 -20.44 13.12
CA ASN A 47 -14.80 -21.14 13.94
C ASN A 47 -13.57 -21.47 13.11
N GLU A 48 -12.42 -20.89 13.47
CA GLU A 48 -11.13 -21.51 13.20
C GLU A 48 -10.32 -21.49 14.50
N SER A 49 -10.03 -22.70 14.99
CA SER A 49 -8.89 -22.96 15.86
C SER A 49 -7.67 -22.22 15.31
N SER A 50 -6.91 -21.56 16.18
CA SER A 50 -5.63 -20.95 15.82
C SER A 50 -4.84 -21.94 14.95
N ILE A 51 -4.64 -21.59 13.67
CA ILE A 51 -3.83 -22.41 12.77
C ILE A 51 -2.42 -22.38 13.37
N ILE A 52 -2.05 -23.42 14.12
CA ILE A 52 -0.70 -23.61 14.62
C ILE A 52 0.11 -23.95 13.37
N LEU A 53 0.83 -22.95 12.84
CA LEU A 53 1.72 -23.17 11.71
C LEU A 53 2.67 -24.31 12.07
N THR A 54 2.80 -25.28 11.16
CA THR A 54 3.86 -26.28 11.28
C THR A 54 5.22 -25.59 11.34
N PRO A 55 6.23 -26.17 12.02
CA PRO A 55 7.57 -25.59 12.08
C PRO A 55 8.17 -25.33 10.68
N LEU A 56 7.77 -26.12 9.68
CA LEU A 56 8.13 -25.91 8.27
C LEU A 56 7.46 -24.65 7.70
N GLN A 57 6.14 -24.49 7.86
CA GLN A 57 5.42 -23.29 7.41
C GLN A 57 5.96 -22.01 8.06
N ARG A 58 6.36 -22.07 9.33
CA ARG A 58 7.00 -20.93 10.01
C ARG A 58 8.32 -20.56 9.36
N LYS A 59 9.22 -21.53 9.13
CA LYS A 59 10.49 -21.29 8.41
C LYS A 59 10.27 -20.73 7.00
N ILE A 60 9.28 -21.27 6.27
CA ILE A 60 8.93 -20.76 4.93
C ILE A 60 8.45 -19.32 5.01
N SER A 61 7.61 -18.97 5.98
CA SER A 61 7.13 -17.59 6.15
C SER A 61 8.26 -16.61 6.51
N GLU A 62 9.22 -17.04 7.33
CA GLU A 62 10.42 -16.25 7.65
C GLU A 62 11.30 -16.02 6.41
N LEU A 63 11.47 -17.04 5.57
CA LEU A 63 12.19 -16.92 4.29
C LEU A 63 11.52 -15.93 3.34
N PHE A 64 10.20 -16.00 3.18
CA PHE A 64 9.46 -15.05 2.36
C PHE A 64 9.59 -13.61 2.89
N SER A 65 9.52 -13.41 4.21
CA SER A 65 9.72 -12.08 4.79
C SER A 65 11.12 -11.51 4.54
N TRP A 66 12.15 -12.37 4.53
CA TRP A 66 13.52 -11.97 4.18
C TRP A 66 13.67 -11.68 2.69
N PHE A 67 13.02 -12.48 1.84
CA PHE A 67 12.97 -12.26 0.40
C PHE A 67 12.32 -10.92 0.06
N ASP A 68 11.18 -10.60 0.69
CA ASP A 68 10.49 -9.32 0.52
C ASP A 68 11.38 -8.15 0.94
N TYR A 69 12.07 -8.28 2.09
CA TYR A 69 13.01 -7.28 2.57
C TYR A 69 14.16 -7.03 1.59
N PHE A 70 14.81 -8.10 1.12
CA PHE A 70 15.92 -8.00 0.18
C PHE A 70 15.48 -7.42 -1.16
N THR A 71 14.33 -7.88 -1.66
CA THR A 71 13.75 -7.39 -2.92
C THR A 71 13.44 -5.90 -2.84
N GLN A 72 12.90 -5.43 -1.72
CA GLN A 72 12.60 -4.03 -1.53
C GLN A 72 13.86 -3.17 -1.40
N PHE A 73 14.88 -3.64 -0.67
CA PHE A 73 16.19 -3.01 -0.63
C PHE A 73 16.81 -2.91 -2.03
N PHE A 74 16.78 -4.02 -2.78
CA PHE A 74 17.28 -4.09 -4.14
C PHE A 74 16.59 -3.07 -5.06
N TYR A 75 15.25 -2.97 -5.00
CA TYR A 75 14.53 -1.94 -5.77
C TYR A 75 14.95 -0.53 -5.39
N ILE A 76 15.05 -0.20 -4.10
CA ILE A 76 15.51 1.13 -3.67
C ILE A 76 16.91 1.43 -4.22
N THR A 77 17.84 0.49 -4.08
CA THR A 77 19.20 0.66 -4.61
C THR A 77 19.22 0.80 -6.13
N PHE A 78 18.43 0.00 -6.85
CA PHE A 78 18.30 0.06 -8.30
C PHE A 78 17.79 1.43 -8.76
N ILE A 79 16.73 1.95 -8.12
CA ILE A 79 16.12 3.23 -8.46
C ILE A 79 17.09 4.39 -8.19
N ILE A 80 17.75 4.40 -7.02
CA ILE A 80 18.74 5.42 -6.66
C ILE A 80 19.93 5.37 -7.63
N THR A 81 20.37 4.17 -8.02
CA THR A 81 21.47 4.01 -8.99
C THR A 81 21.06 4.55 -10.37
N ALA A 82 19.85 4.25 -10.84
CA ALA A 82 19.31 4.81 -12.08
C ALA A 82 19.15 6.34 -12.03
N TRP A 83 18.84 6.89 -10.86
CA TRP A 83 18.70 8.33 -10.66
C TRP A 83 20.05 9.06 -10.61
N CYS A 84 21.03 8.54 -9.86
CA CYS A 84 22.33 9.18 -9.68
C CYS A 84 23.31 8.88 -10.83
N TYR A 85 23.22 7.68 -11.42
CA TYR A 85 24.13 7.19 -12.47
C TYR A 85 23.37 6.66 -13.69
N PRO A 86 22.56 7.49 -14.37
CA PRO A 86 21.72 7.05 -15.48
C PRO A 86 22.52 6.53 -16.67
N ALA A 87 23.79 6.92 -16.82
CA ALA A 87 24.69 6.44 -17.88
C ALA A 87 24.93 4.91 -17.84
N LEU A 88 24.66 4.24 -16.72
CA LEU A 88 24.74 2.79 -16.59
C LEU A 88 23.53 2.07 -17.23
N PHE A 89 22.48 2.81 -17.60
CA PHE A 89 21.22 2.29 -18.06
C PHE A 89 20.84 2.86 -19.42
N SER A 90 20.00 2.13 -20.15
CA SER A 90 19.44 2.63 -21.40
C SER A 90 18.33 3.67 -21.14
N VAL A 91 18.07 4.53 -22.13
CA VAL A 91 16.91 5.45 -22.12
C VAL A 91 15.61 4.67 -21.89
N GLN A 92 15.46 3.51 -22.55
CA GLN A 92 14.34 2.60 -22.39
C GLN A 92 14.17 2.14 -20.93
N THR A 93 15.26 1.77 -20.25
CA THR A 93 15.20 1.34 -18.84
C THR A 93 14.73 2.48 -17.93
N ILE A 94 15.28 3.68 -18.09
CA ILE A 94 14.91 4.86 -17.31
C ILE A 94 13.43 5.18 -17.52
N TYR A 95 12.99 5.22 -18.78
CA TYR A 95 11.60 5.50 -19.13
C TYR A 95 10.65 4.43 -18.60
N ASN A 96 10.92 3.14 -18.86
CA ASN A 96 10.09 2.03 -18.38
C ASN A 96 9.97 2.00 -16.86
N LEU A 97 11.03 2.37 -16.14
CA LEU A 97 11.00 2.46 -14.68
C LEU A 97 10.02 3.56 -14.22
N THR A 98 9.96 4.71 -14.90
CA THR A 98 8.96 5.74 -14.60
C THR A 98 7.52 5.30 -14.92
N VAL A 99 7.32 4.54 -16.00
CA VAL A 99 6.02 3.93 -16.33
C VAL A 99 5.58 2.97 -15.24
N ILE A 100 6.49 2.13 -14.72
CA ILE A 100 6.22 1.17 -13.65
C ILE A 100 5.77 1.88 -12.36
N PHE A 101 6.31 3.05 -12.02
CA PHE A 101 5.87 3.77 -10.81
C PHE A 101 4.44 4.32 -10.93
N ILE A 102 4.02 4.78 -12.12
CA ILE A 102 2.62 5.11 -12.36
C ILE A 102 1.78 3.83 -12.30
N PHE A 103 2.27 2.74 -12.87
CA PHE A 103 1.55 1.47 -12.86
C PHE A 103 1.32 0.93 -11.44
N GLU A 104 2.24 1.20 -10.53
CA GLU A 104 2.11 0.84 -9.12
C GLU A 104 0.82 1.42 -8.51
N PHE A 105 0.28 2.54 -9.01
CA PHE A 105 -1.06 3.04 -8.65
C PHE A 105 -2.13 1.96 -8.86
N VAL A 106 -2.18 1.38 -10.06
CA VAL A 106 -3.16 0.34 -10.40
C VAL A 106 -2.92 -0.90 -9.54
N LEU A 107 -1.66 -1.27 -9.33
CA LEU A 107 -1.30 -2.42 -8.52
C LEU A 107 -1.74 -2.24 -7.06
N VAL A 108 -1.37 -1.17 -6.35
CA VAL A 108 -1.72 -1.03 -4.93
C VAL A 108 -3.24 -0.96 -4.71
N HIS A 109 -3.96 -0.25 -5.57
CA HIS A 109 -5.42 -0.13 -5.48
C HIS A 109 -6.11 -1.46 -5.81
N SER A 110 -5.61 -2.22 -6.79
CA SER A 110 -6.12 -3.56 -7.08
C SER A 110 -6.01 -4.50 -5.88
N GLY A 111 -4.92 -4.41 -5.11
CA GLY A 111 -4.76 -5.16 -3.87
C GLY A 111 -5.86 -4.85 -2.86
N LEU A 112 -6.18 -3.55 -2.66
CA LEU A 112 -7.23 -3.13 -1.74
C LEU A 112 -8.62 -3.58 -2.21
N PHE A 113 -8.96 -3.37 -3.48
CA PHE A 113 -10.26 -3.77 -4.02
C PHE A 113 -10.45 -5.29 -3.98
N MET A 114 -9.43 -6.07 -4.34
CA MET A 114 -9.47 -7.53 -4.25
C MET A 114 -9.54 -8.01 -2.80
N ALA A 115 -8.85 -7.36 -1.86
CA ALA A 115 -8.95 -7.72 -0.45
C ALA A 115 -10.37 -7.45 0.09
N VAL A 116 -10.97 -6.31 -0.24
CA VAL A 116 -12.32 -5.94 0.22
C VAL A 116 -13.40 -6.82 -0.42
N LEU A 117 -13.26 -7.08 -1.73
CA LEU A 117 -14.26 -7.80 -2.53
C LEU A 117 -13.99 -9.30 -2.67
N ALA A 118 -12.95 -9.84 -2.02
CA ALA A 118 -12.49 -11.24 -2.04
C ALA A 118 -13.59 -12.29 -2.09
N ARG A 119 -14.69 -12.05 -1.36
CA ARG A 119 -15.78 -13.01 -1.16
C ARG A 119 -17.08 -12.60 -1.83
N THR A 120 -17.04 -11.57 -2.66
CA THR A 120 -18.18 -11.09 -3.43
C THR A 120 -18.03 -11.54 -4.88
N LYS A 121 -19.15 -11.77 -5.57
CA LYS A 121 -19.13 -12.09 -7.02
C LYS A 121 -18.55 -10.95 -7.87
N LEU A 122 -18.44 -9.74 -7.30
CA LEU A 122 -17.87 -8.57 -7.97
C LEU A 122 -16.36 -8.70 -8.26
N ILE A 123 -15.65 -9.61 -7.58
CA ILE A 123 -14.23 -9.82 -7.85
C ILE A 123 -13.96 -10.28 -9.29
N PHE A 124 -14.90 -11.00 -9.92
CA PHE A 124 -14.78 -11.40 -11.32
C PHE A 124 -14.93 -10.24 -12.29
N VAL A 125 -15.62 -9.16 -11.90
CA VAL A 125 -15.70 -7.92 -12.70
C VAL A 125 -14.37 -7.16 -12.66
N LEU A 126 -13.60 -7.29 -11.58
CA LEU A 126 -12.29 -6.66 -11.48
C LEU A 126 -11.30 -7.23 -12.50
N ILE A 127 -11.40 -8.52 -12.84
CA ILE A 127 -10.49 -9.18 -13.80
C ILE A 127 -10.44 -8.44 -15.16
N PRO A 128 -11.55 -8.26 -15.90
CA PRO A 128 -11.50 -7.58 -17.20
C PRO A 128 -11.14 -6.10 -17.08
N VAL A 129 -11.57 -5.40 -16.01
CA VAL A 129 -11.17 -4.00 -15.76
C VAL A 129 -9.65 -3.89 -15.66
N TYR A 130 -9.04 -4.80 -14.90
CA TYR A 130 -7.61 -4.85 -14.70
C TYR A 130 -6.84 -5.31 -15.94
N SER A 131 -7.40 -6.21 -16.76
CA SER A 131 -6.85 -6.54 -18.07
C SER A 131 -6.76 -5.32 -19.00
N VAL A 132 -7.76 -4.43 -18.99
CA VAL A 132 -7.71 -3.18 -19.77
C VAL A 132 -6.59 -2.27 -19.28
N PHE A 133 -6.43 -2.11 -17.97
CA PHE A 133 -5.32 -1.32 -17.43
C PHE A 133 -3.96 -1.91 -17.79
N ALA A 134 -3.80 -3.23 -17.71
CA ALA A 134 -2.55 -3.91 -18.08
C ALA A 134 -2.22 -3.71 -19.55
N PHE A 135 -3.21 -3.84 -20.44
CA PHE A 135 -3.05 -3.59 -21.86
C PHE A 135 -2.65 -2.14 -22.14
N MET A 136 -3.33 -1.18 -21.53
CA MET A 136 -3.01 0.24 -21.68
C MET A 136 -1.59 0.56 -21.21
N ILE A 137 -1.16 0.03 -20.06
CA ILE A 137 0.18 0.30 -19.54
C ILE A 137 1.25 -0.38 -20.39
N ASN A 138 1.01 -1.59 -20.87
CA ASN A 138 1.92 -2.26 -21.79
C ASN A 138 2.15 -1.46 -23.07
N SER A 139 1.17 -0.69 -23.53
CA SER A 139 1.32 0.20 -24.68
C SER A 139 2.23 1.42 -24.41
N PHE A 140 2.42 1.80 -23.15
CA PHE A 140 3.37 2.85 -22.79
C PHE A 140 4.79 2.33 -22.71
N VAL A 141 4.99 1.09 -22.26
CA VAL A 141 6.33 0.49 -22.08
C VAL A 141 7.07 0.44 -23.43
N MET A 142 8.32 0.89 -23.43
CA MET A 142 9.21 0.76 -24.58
C MET A 142 9.75 -0.68 -24.66
N GLY A 143 9.72 -1.25 -25.86
CA GLY A 143 10.17 -2.61 -26.18
C GLY A 143 9.02 -3.51 -26.63
N ASP A 144 9.35 -4.52 -27.43
CA ASP A 144 8.35 -5.46 -28.00
C ASP A 144 7.91 -6.55 -27.02
N GLU A 145 8.50 -6.56 -25.82
CA GLU A 145 8.25 -7.58 -24.82
C GLU A 145 7.01 -7.27 -24.00
N ASN A 146 6.04 -8.19 -24.01
CA ASN A 146 4.81 -8.13 -23.21
C ASN A 146 5.05 -8.43 -21.72
N ILE A 147 6.20 -8.04 -21.18
CA ILE A 147 6.64 -8.38 -19.83
C ILE A 147 5.70 -7.80 -18.76
N VAL A 148 5.16 -6.61 -18.99
CA VAL A 148 4.22 -5.96 -18.06
C VAL A 148 2.88 -6.69 -18.05
N LEU A 149 2.38 -7.15 -19.19
CA LEU A 149 1.17 -8.00 -19.25
C LEU A 149 1.35 -9.29 -18.46
N TRP A 150 2.47 -9.99 -18.64
CA TRP A 150 2.75 -11.24 -17.93
C TRP A 150 2.93 -11.03 -16.43
N LEU A 151 3.75 -10.04 -16.04
CA LEU A 151 3.97 -9.69 -14.64
C LEU A 151 2.64 -9.34 -13.96
N TYR A 152 1.80 -8.58 -14.65
CA TYR A 152 0.49 -8.22 -14.15
C TYR A 152 -0.43 -9.42 -13.96
N ALA A 153 -0.52 -10.30 -14.97
CA ALA A 153 -1.34 -11.49 -14.89
C ALA A 153 -0.95 -12.36 -13.69
N VAL A 154 0.36 -12.53 -13.45
CA VAL A 154 0.88 -13.28 -12.29
C VAL A 154 0.52 -12.59 -10.98
N ILE A 155 0.73 -11.28 -10.85
CA ILE A 155 0.43 -10.54 -9.61
C ILE A 155 -1.08 -10.59 -9.29
N VAL A 156 -1.93 -10.32 -10.29
CA VAL A 156 -3.38 -10.35 -10.13
C VAL A 156 -3.86 -11.76 -9.79
N ALA A 157 -3.38 -12.79 -10.48
CA ALA A 157 -3.73 -14.18 -10.19
C ALA A 157 -3.32 -14.57 -8.75
N ASN A 158 -2.09 -14.24 -8.34
CA ASN A 158 -1.60 -14.53 -7.00
C ASN A 158 -2.45 -13.83 -5.92
N ARG A 159 -2.86 -12.58 -6.15
CA ARG A 159 -3.71 -11.81 -5.22
C ARG A 159 -5.13 -12.34 -5.16
N LEU A 160 -5.70 -12.72 -6.29
CA LEU A 160 -7.01 -13.38 -6.34
C LEU A 160 -6.96 -14.67 -5.53
N ILE A 161 -6.00 -15.56 -5.80
CA ILE A 161 -5.82 -16.82 -5.07
C ILE A 161 -5.66 -16.57 -3.57
N GLY A 162 -4.76 -15.65 -3.17
CA GLY A 162 -4.52 -15.32 -1.77
C GLY A 162 -5.74 -14.72 -1.06
N SER A 163 -6.54 -13.91 -1.77
CA SER A 163 -7.78 -13.32 -1.25
C SER A 163 -8.85 -14.38 -0.97
N TYR A 164 -8.94 -15.42 -1.82
CA TYR A 164 -9.84 -16.56 -1.62
C TYR A 164 -9.38 -17.49 -0.50
N GLN A 165 -8.08 -17.61 -0.27
CA GLN A 165 -7.50 -18.47 0.78
C GLN A 165 -7.64 -17.89 2.19
N ALA A 166 -7.86 -16.57 2.34
CA ALA A 166 -8.08 -15.95 3.64
C ALA A 166 -9.46 -16.32 4.21
N LYS A 167 -9.57 -17.48 4.86
CA LYS A 167 -10.83 -18.06 5.39
C LYS A 167 -11.31 -17.45 6.70
N SER A 168 -10.42 -16.95 7.55
CA SER A 168 -10.77 -16.31 8.82
C SER A 168 -11.00 -14.80 8.70
N ARG A 169 -11.81 -14.26 9.62
CA ARG A 169 -12.11 -12.82 9.70
C ARG A 169 -10.86 -12.00 10.03
N ASP A 170 -10.00 -12.52 10.91
CA ASP A 170 -8.76 -11.85 11.30
C ASP A 170 -7.73 -11.82 10.16
N ALA A 171 -7.59 -12.91 9.40
CA ALA A 171 -6.72 -12.93 8.23
C ALA A 171 -7.21 -11.95 7.15
N TRP A 172 -8.53 -11.89 6.93
CA TRP A 172 -9.14 -10.93 6.02
C TRP A 172 -8.91 -9.48 6.47
N ASN A 173 -9.18 -9.16 7.74
CA ASN A 173 -8.95 -7.83 8.31
C ASN A 173 -7.49 -7.40 8.17
N LYS A 174 -6.54 -8.30 8.48
CA LYS A 174 -5.11 -8.03 8.31
C LYS A 174 -4.75 -7.75 6.85
N ASN A 175 -5.28 -8.52 5.90
CA ASN A 175 -5.02 -8.33 4.48
C ASN A 175 -5.58 -6.99 3.96
N VAL A 176 -6.81 -6.64 4.36
CA VAL A 176 -7.43 -5.35 4.03
C VAL A 176 -6.64 -4.20 4.64
N LEU A 177 -6.24 -4.29 5.91
CA LEU A 177 -5.43 -3.25 6.57
C LEU A 177 -4.07 -3.06 5.90
N ASN A 178 -3.38 -4.16 5.55
CA ASN A 178 -2.11 -4.10 4.86
C ASN A 178 -2.25 -3.46 3.46
N SER A 179 -3.29 -3.84 2.71
CA SER A 179 -3.57 -3.28 1.38
C SER A 179 -3.97 -1.81 1.45
N ALA A 180 -4.74 -1.42 2.48
CA ALA A 180 -5.11 -0.03 2.73
C ALA A 180 -3.89 0.80 3.11
N TYR A 181 -2.99 0.27 3.94
CA TYR A 181 -1.72 0.92 4.28
C TYR A 181 -0.87 1.18 3.03
N MET A 182 -0.69 0.19 2.15
CA MET A 182 0.08 0.36 0.91
C MET A 182 -0.57 1.40 -0.02
N THR A 183 -1.90 1.39 -0.11
CA THR A 183 -2.66 2.37 -0.92
C THR A 183 -2.52 3.79 -0.37
N LEU A 184 -2.64 3.96 0.95
CA LEU A 184 -2.46 5.25 1.62
C LEU A 184 -1.02 5.75 1.51
N ASN A 185 -0.03 4.86 1.63
CA ASN A 185 1.37 5.18 1.39
C ASN A 185 1.58 5.72 -0.03
N PHE A 186 1.00 5.06 -1.03
CA PHE A 186 1.08 5.52 -2.42
C PHE A 186 0.48 6.91 -2.60
N LEU A 187 -0.74 7.15 -2.07
CA LEU A 187 -1.38 8.46 -2.13
C LEU A 187 -0.52 9.53 -1.43
N PHE A 188 -0.01 9.22 -0.23
CA PHE A 188 0.88 10.11 0.51
C PHE A 188 2.12 10.47 -0.31
N CYS A 189 2.78 9.50 -0.94
CA CYS A 189 3.96 9.74 -1.77
C CYS A 189 3.66 10.63 -2.99
N ILE A 190 2.55 10.39 -3.69
CA ILE A 190 2.16 11.24 -4.83
C ILE A 190 1.89 12.67 -4.38
N PHE A 191 1.13 12.86 -3.29
CA PHE A 191 0.85 14.21 -2.79
C PHE A 191 2.12 14.91 -2.33
N LEU A 192 3.00 14.19 -1.62
CA LEU A 192 4.27 14.72 -1.16
C LEU A 192 5.13 15.18 -2.34
N ILE A 193 5.32 14.32 -3.36
CA ILE A 193 6.07 14.65 -4.58
C ILE A 193 5.43 15.82 -5.33
N ALA A 194 4.11 15.86 -5.46
CA ALA A 194 3.42 16.96 -6.12
C ALA A 194 3.71 18.31 -5.46
N ILE A 195 3.81 18.35 -4.12
CA ILE A 195 4.14 19.56 -3.35
C ILE A 195 5.64 19.91 -3.49
N ILE A 196 6.53 18.93 -3.36
CA ILE A 196 7.98 19.18 -3.30
C ILE A 196 8.69 19.10 -4.67
N ARG A 197 7.95 18.90 -5.77
CA ARG A 197 8.51 18.65 -7.11
C ARG A 197 9.61 19.62 -7.54
N PHE A 198 9.49 20.89 -7.14
CA PHE A 198 10.44 21.96 -7.48
C PHE A 198 11.78 21.87 -6.74
N ILE A 199 11.85 21.07 -5.67
CA ILE A 199 13.03 20.87 -4.83
C ILE A 199 13.67 19.50 -5.12
N VAL A 200 13.01 18.65 -5.91
CA VAL A 200 13.53 17.31 -6.23
C VAL A 200 14.84 17.47 -7.03
N PRO A 201 15.95 16.88 -6.55
CA PRO A 201 17.22 17.01 -7.25
C PRO A 201 17.21 16.23 -8.57
N TYR A 202 17.87 16.75 -9.60
CA TYR A 202 18.00 16.03 -10.87
C TYR A 202 18.83 14.75 -10.74
N GLY A 203 19.74 14.68 -9.77
CA GLY A 203 20.72 13.58 -9.69
C GLY A 203 21.61 13.60 -10.93
N GLY A 204 21.72 12.47 -11.63
CA GLY A 204 22.36 12.39 -12.94
C GLY A 204 21.42 12.65 -14.12
N LEU A 205 20.10 12.75 -13.89
CA LEU A 205 19.07 12.98 -14.92
C LEU A 205 18.89 14.48 -15.20
N THR A 206 20.01 15.18 -15.42
CA THR A 206 19.99 16.62 -15.69
C THR A 206 19.46 16.92 -17.09
N PRO A 207 18.93 18.13 -17.34
CA PRO A 207 18.48 18.51 -18.68
C PRO A 207 19.55 18.31 -19.76
N GLU A 208 20.83 18.60 -19.45
CA GLU A 208 21.95 18.42 -20.38
C GLU A 208 22.18 16.94 -20.72
N TYR A 209 22.08 16.05 -19.73
CA TYR A 209 22.20 14.62 -19.97
C TYR A 209 21.05 14.09 -20.83
N LEU A 210 19.81 14.52 -20.51
CA LEU A 210 18.62 14.09 -21.24
C LEU A 210 18.64 14.54 -22.71
N ASP A 211 19.12 15.75 -22.99
CA ASP A 211 19.31 16.24 -24.36
C ASP A 211 20.41 15.46 -25.09
N LYS A 212 21.55 15.21 -24.43
CA LYS A 212 22.67 14.43 -24.99
C LYS A 212 22.25 13.04 -25.44
N VAL A 213 21.40 12.35 -24.67
CA VAL A 213 20.90 11.01 -25.02
C VAL A 213 19.65 11.04 -25.90
N ASN A 214 19.23 12.22 -26.38
CA ASN A 214 18.00 12.44 -27.14
C ASN A 214 16.76 11.84 -26.46
N TYR A 215 16.69 11.87 -25.13
CA TYR A 215 15.67 11.21 -24.32
C TYR A 215 14.25 11.56 -24.81
N LEU A 216 13.96 12.86 -24.94
CA LEU A 216 12.63 13.33 -25.33
C LEU A 216 12.22 12.90 -26.74
N LYS A 217 13.14 12.54 -27.64
CA LYS A 217 12.78 12.03 -28.98
C LYS A 217 12.48 10.53 -28.98
N LEU A 218 12.96 9.82 -27.96
CA LEU A 218 12.90 8.37 -27.89
C LEU A 218 11.70 7.87 -27.09
N ILE A 219 11.23 8.63 -26.09
CA ILE A 219 10.09 8.23 -25.27
C ILE A 219 8.78 8.14 -26.06
N THR A 220 7.92 7.22 -25.66
CA THR A 220 6.61 6.96 -26.30
C THR A 220 5.51 7.92 -25.84
N SER A 221 5.66 8.56 -24.68
CA SER A 221 4.64 9.45 -24.09
C SER A 221 5.27 10.72 -23.52
N HIS A 222 4.68 11.89 -23.83
CA HIS A 222 5.26 13.22 -23.57
C HIS A 222 4.53 14.02 -22.48
N SER A 223 4.01 13.35 -21.44
CA SER A 223 3.42 14.05 -20.31
C SER A 223 4.46 14.81 -19.49
N GLU A 224 4.03 15.80 -18.70
CA GLU A 224 4.92 16.55 -17.77
C GLU A 224 5.71 15.60 -16.86
N TYR A 225 5.10 14.49 -16.45
CA TYR A 225 5.75 13.46 -15.64
C TYR A 225 6.84 12.71 -16.40
N PHE A 226 6.58 12.26 -17.63
CA PHE A 226 7.54 11.48 -18.41
C PHE A 226 8.72 12.32 -18.93
N ASN A 227 8.49 13.62 -19.15
CA ASN A 227 9.53 14.56 -19.55
C ASN A 227 10.51 14.87 -18.40
N ALA A 228 10.11 14.63 -17.16
CA ALA A 228 10.90 14.89 -15.95
C ALA A 228 11.16 13.58 -15.16
N PRO A 229 11.97 12.63 -15.69
CA PRO A 229 12.13 11.31 -15.11
C PRO A 229 12.70 11.31 -13.68
N HIS A 230 13.46 12.35 -13.29
CA HIS A 230 13.96 12.52 -11.92
C HIS A 230 12.83 12.61 -10.88
N VAL A 231 11.68 13.21 -11.23
CA VAL A 231 10.48 13.26 -10.38
C VAL A 231 9.91 11.86 -10.19
N GLY A 232 9.91 11.05 -11.26
CA GLY A 232 9.52 9.65 -11.21
C GLY A 232 10.44 8.83 -10.31
N MET A 233 11.77 9.00 -10.43
CA MET A 233 12.74 8.32 -9.56
C MET A 233 12.56 8.69 -8.09
N ALA A 234 12.28 9.96 -7.79
CA ALA A 234 11.98 10.39 -6.43
C ALA A 234 10.71 9.75 -5.88
N LEU A 235 9.64 9.68 -6.70
CA LEU A 235 8.40 8.99 -6.35
C LEU A 235 8.66 7.51 -6.05
N GLY A 236 9.34 6.79 -6.94
CA GLY A 236 9.70 5.39 -6.76
C GLY A 236 10.52 5.16 -5.49
N THR A 237 11.53 6.01 -5.27
CA THR A 237 12.38 5.92 -4.08
C THR A 237 11.55 6.05 -2.80
N LEU A 238 10.67 7.06 -2.70
CA LEU A 238 9.79 7.22 -1.53
C LEU A 238 8.84 6.03 -1.36
N LEU A 239 8.25 5.59 -2.47
CA LEU A 239 7.25 4.52 -2.50
C LEU A 239 7.78 3.22 -1.91
N TYR A 240 9.04 2.86 -2.22
CA TYR A 240 9.67 1.66 -1.67
C TYR A 240 10.38 1.91 -0.34
N THR A 241 10.88 3.12 -0.06
CA THR A 241 11.61 3.41 1.18
C THR A 241 10.70 3.43 2.41
N ILE A 242 9.50 3.99 2.34
CA ILE A 242 8.61 4.07 3.50
C ILE A 242 8.20 2.67 4.01
N PRO A 243 7.72 1.74 3.16
CA PRO A 243 7.40 0.40 3.64
C PRO A 243 8.66 -0.40 4.01
N PHE A 244 9.82 -0.11 3.39
CA PHE A 244 11.09 -0.71 3.81
C PHE A 244 11.48 -0.32 5.24
N ILE A 245 11.33 0.96 5.61
CA ILE A 245 11.55 1.42 6.98
C ILE A 245 10.58 0.71 7.93
N PHE A 246 9.30 0.63 7.58
CA PHE A 246 8.30 -0.08 8.38
C PHE A 246 8.65 -1.57 8.56
N LEU A 247 9.06 -2.25 7.49
CA LEU A 247 9.48 -3.64 7.51
C LEU A 247 10.75 -3.84 8.35
N THR A 248 11.71 -2.92 8.25
CA THR A 248 12.91 -2.90 9.09
C THR A 248 12.52 -2.77 10.57
N MET A 249 11.68 -1.80 10.91
CA MET A 249 11.24 -1.59 12.29
C MET A 249 10.53 -2.82 12.86
N THR A 250 9.67 -3.48 12.07
CA THR A 250 8.93 -4.66 12.52
C THR A 250 9.81 -5.91 12.65
N MET A 251 10.74 -6.15 11.72
CA MET A 251 11.70 -7.26 11.80
C MET A 251 12.68 -7.10 12.97
N PHE A 252 13.22 -5.90 13.20
CA PHE A 252 14.26 -5.68 14.20
C PHE A 252 13.75 -5.34 15.60
N SER A 253 12.50 -4.88 15.76
CA SER A 253 11.89 -4.61 17.08
C SER A 253 11.91 -5.79 18.07
N PRO A 254 11.51 -7.02 17.70
CA PRO A 254 11.58 -8.17 18.61
C PRO A 254 13.03 -8.57 18.93
N LEU A 255 13.95 -8.43 17.98
CA LEU A 255 15.37 -8.69 18.18
C LEU A 255 15.98 -7.67 19.16
N TYR A 256 15.66 -6.39 18.99
CA TYR A 256 16.06 -5.31 19.89
C TYR A 256 15.53 -5.52 21.31
N ARG A 257 14.25 -5.91 21.47
CA ARG A 257 13.68 -6.26 22.80
C ARG A 257 14.42 -7.42 23.45
N LYS A 258 14.75 -8.47 22.69
CA LYS A 258 15.46 -9.66 23.20
C LYS A 258 16.89 -9.32 23.63
N ILE A 259 17.60 -8.50 22.86
CA ILE A 259 18.96 -8.03 23.19
C ILE A 259 18.92 -7.12 24.42
N LYS A 260 18.00 -6.15 24.47
CA LYS A 260 17.84 -5.24 25.61
C LYS A 260 17.53 -6.01 26.90
N PHE A 261 16.64 -7.01 26.83
CA PHE A 261 16.34 -7.87 27.98
C PHE A 261 17.57 -8.67 28.43
N LYS A 262 18.32 -9.25 27.50
CA LYS A 262 19.57 -9.99 27.80
C LYS A 262 20.63 -9.10 28.45
N PHE A 263 20.79 -7.86 27.97
CA PHE A 263 21.69 -6.86 28.58
C PHE A 263 21.25 -6.44 29.98
N SER A 264 19.95 -6.18 30.19
CA SER A 264 19.41 -5.82 31.51
C SER A 264 19.59 -6.95 32.52
N TYR A 265 19.32 -8.20 32.11
CA TYR A 265 19.52 -9.39 32.94
C TYR A 265 20.99 -9.61 33.30
N ASN A 266 21.91 -9.49 32.34
CA ASN A 266 23.34 -9.62 32.60
C ASN A 266 23.88 -8.50 33.52
N LYS A 267 23.36 -7.27 33.39
CA LYS A 267 23.71 -6.14 34.27
C LYS A 267 23.26 -6.39 35.72
N GLU A 268 22.04 -6.90 35.92
CA GLU A 268 21.54 -7.28 37.26
C GLU A 268 22.28 -8.48 37.86
N LYS A 269 22.70 -9.44 37.04
CA LYS A 269 23.52 -10.57 37.49
C LYS A 269 24.91 -10.13 37.93
N ALA A 270 25.54 -9.21 37.20
CA ALA A 270 26.85 -8.64 37.55
C ALA A 270 26.82 -7.83 38.86
N THR A 271 25.77 -7.03 39.09
CA THR A 271 25.63 -6.25 40.33
C THR A 271 25.29 -7.10 41.56
N ARG A 272 24.61 -8.24 41.38
CA ARG A 272 24.39 -9.22 42.46
C ARG A 272 25.62 -10.07 42.77
N GLY A 273 26.46 -10.37 41.77
CA GLY A 273 27.71 -11.10 41.95
C GLY A 273 28.80 -10.30 42.67
N SER A 274 28.78 -8.96 42.55
CA SER A 274 29.73 -8.05 43.22
C SER A 274 29.37 -7.73 44.69
N ARG A 275 28.22 -8.17 45.19
CA ARG A 275 27.75 -7.93 46.58
C ARG A 275 27.83 -9.18 47.47
N ARG A 276 28.45 -10.26 47.00
CA ARG A 276 28.83 -11.43 47.79
C ARG A 276 30.35 -11.44 47.91
#